data_AF-A0A9D4CNG6-F1
#
_entry.id   AF-A0A9D4CNG6-F1
#
_cell.length_a   1.000
_cell.length_b   1.000
_cell.length_c   1.000
_cell.angle_alpha   90.00
_cell.angle_beta   90.00
_cell.angle_gamma   90.00
#
_symmetry.space_group_name_H-M   'P 1'
#
loop_
_entity.id
_entity.type
_entity.pdbx_description
1 polymer ?
#
loop_
_entity_poly.entity_id
_entity_poly.type
_entity_poly.pdbx_seq_one_letter_code
_entity_poly.pdbx_strand_id
1 'polypeptide(L)' 'MDGWMDGWMDGWMDGWMDGWMDGWMDGWMDGWMDGWMDGWMDGWMDGWMDGWMDGWMDGLMDGWMDG' A
#
# COMPACT_ATOMS: atom_id res chain seq x y z
N MET A 1 -14.03 -42.46 22.88
CA MET A 1 -13.98 -42.18 21.42
C MET A 1 -13.95 -40.68 21.15
N ASP A 2 -13.99 -39.87 22.21
CA ASP A 2 -14.35 -38.46 22.16
C ASP A 2 -13.12 -37.57 21.97
N GLY A 3 -11.97 -37.94 22.58
CA GLY A 3 -10.74 -37.16 22.44
C GLY A 3 -10.10 -37.15 21.04
N TRP A 4 -10.52 -38.03 20.12
CA TRP A 4 -10.04 -38.00 18.72
C TRP A 4 -10.87 -37.04 17.86
N MET A 5 -12.16 -36.86 18.17
CA MET A 5 -12.99 -35.84 17.55
C MET A 5 -12.60 -34.46 18.07
N ASP A 6 -12.40 -34.32 19.38
CA ASP A 6 -12.03 -33.04 20.00
C ASP A 6 -10.69 -32.52 19.44
N GLY A 7 -9.65 -33.36 19.39
CA GLY A 7 -8.35 -32.95 18.86
C GLY A 7 -8.34 -32.66 17.36
N TRP A 8 -9.24 -33.26 16.58
CA TRP A 8 -9.38 -32.96 15.16
C TRP A 8 -10.15 -31.66 14.92
N MET A 9 -11.17 -31.40 15.74
CA MET A 9 -11.95 -30.16 15.70
C MET A 9 -11.08 -28.97 16.12
N ASP A 10 -10.34 -29.10 17.22
CA ASP A 10 -9.44 -28.05 17.72
C ASP A 10 -8.33 -27.76 16.72
N GLY A 11 -7.63 -28.77 16.20
CA GLY A 11 -6.54 -28.57 15.26
C GLY A 11 -6.99 -27.99 13.90
N TRP A 12 -8.19 -28.33 13.44
CA TRP A 12 -8.76 -27.75 12.22
C TRP A 12 -9.24 -26.32 12.44
N MET A 13 -9.84 -26.04 13.60
CA MET A 13 -10.33 -24.72 13.95
C MET A 13 -9.18 -23.74 14.18
N ASP A 14 -8.13 -24.15 14.90
CA ASP A 14 -6.91 -23.36 15.10
C ASP A 14 -6.19 -23.11 13.77
N GLY A 15 -5.92 -24.15 12.99
CA GLY A 15 -5.20 -24.00 11.72
C GLY A 15 -5.94 -23.18 10.67
N TRP A 16 -7.27 -23.27 10.64
CA TRP A 16 -8.08 -22.45 9.74
C TRP A 16 -8.19 -21.01 10.24
N MET A 17 -8.36 -20.80 11.54
CA MET A 17 -8.47 -19.48 12.14
C MET A 17 -7.14 -18.72 12.05
N ASP A 18 -6.01 -19.36 12.37
CA ASP A 18 -4.68 -18.76 12.23
C ASP A 18 -4.37 -18.48 10.76
N GLY A 19 -4.53 -19.47 9.87
CA GLY A 19 -4.20 -19.28 8.45
C GLY A 19 -5.08 -18.25 7.74
N TRP A 20 -6.35 -18.15 8.11
CA TRP A 20 -7.25 -17.14 7.56
C TRP A 20 -6.99 -15.76 8.16
N MET A 21 -6.74 -15.68 9.46
CA MET A 21 -6.47 -14.42 10.15
C MET A 21 -5.12 -13.84 9.73
N ASP A 22 -4.06 -14.64 9.67
CA ASP A 22 -2.74 -14.21 9.18
C ASP A 22 -2.82 -13.84 7.70
N GLY A 23 -3.38 -14.70 6.85
CA GLY A 23 -3.42 -14.43 5.41
C GLY A 23 -4.29 -13.21 5.03
N TRP A 24 -5.38 -12.98 5.76
CA TRP A 24 -6.23 -11.81 5.55
C TRP A 24 -5.61 -10.54 6.14
N MET A 25 -5.00 -10.63 7.33
CA MET A 25 -4.38 -9.50 7.98
C MET A 25 -3.11 -9.06 7.23
N ASP A 26 -2.21 -9.98 6.86
CA ASP A 26 -1.02 -9.68 6.07
C ASP A 26 -1.40 -9.17 4.67
N GLY A 27 -2.26 -9.89 3.95
CA GLY A 27 -2.62 -9.52 2.59
C GLY A 27 -3.37 -8.19 2.48
N TRP A 28 -4.22 -7.88 3.45
CA TRP A 28 -4.94 -6.61 3.49
C TRP A 28 -4.06 -5.46 3.99
N MET A 29 -3.23 -5.71 5.01
CA MET A 29 -2.35 -4.70 5.60
C MET A 29 -1.23 -4.35 4.63
N ASP A 30 -0.56 -5.33 4.01
CA ASP A 30 0.47 -5.08 2.99
C ASP A 30 -0.13 -4.44 1.74
N GLY A 31 -1.21 -5.01 1.20
CA GLY A 31 -1.81 -4.48 -0.04
C GLY A 31 -2.38 -3.07 0.11
N TRP A 32 -2.93 -2.73 1.28
CA TRP A 32 -3.44 -1.39 1.55
C TRP A 32 -2.33 -0.42 1.90
N MET A 33 -1.34 -0.83 2.71
CA MET A 33 -0.22 0.01 3.12
C MET A 33 0.71 0.30 1.94
N ASP A 34 1.10 -0.70 1.16
CA ASP A 34 1.93 -0.52 -0.04
C ASP A 34 1.18 0.28 -1.10
N GLY A 35 -0.06 -0.11 -1.44
CA GLY A 35 -0.83 0.56 -2.49
C GLY A 35 -1.17 2.02 -2.17
N TRP A 36 -1.43 2.33 -0.90
CA TRP A 36 -1.70 3.70 -0.47
C TRP A 36 -0.42 4.52 -0.31
N MET A 37 0.63 3.94 0.25
CA MET A 37 1.90 4.62 0.48
C MET A 37 2.61 4.89 -0.84
N ASP A 38 2.73 3.90 -1.73
CA ASP A 38 3.32 4.07 -3.06
C ASP A 38 2.47 5.03 -3.91
N GLY A 39 1.16 4.80 -4.00
CA GLY A 39 0.30 5.63 -4.84
C GLY A 39 0.22 7.09 -4.40
N TRP A 40 0.25 7.34 -3.09
CA TRP A 40 0.25 8.70 -2.56
C TRP A 40 1.63 9.35 -2.63
N MET A 41 2.69 8.61 -2.32
CA MET A 41 4.05 9.13 -2.33
C MET A 41 4.53 9.40 -3.75
N ASP A 42 4.35 8.48 -4.69
CA ASP A 42 4.70 8.66 -6.10
C ASP A 42 3.84 9.76 -6.74
N GLY A 43 2.52 9.69 -6.58
CA GLY A 43 1.62 10.66 -7.20
C GLY A 43 1.79 12.09 -6.68
N TRP A 44 2.11 12.25 -5.39
CA TRP A 44 2.36 13.57 -4.81
C TRP A 44 3.77 14.07 -5.14
N MET A 45 4.78 13.20 -5.09
CA MET A 45 6.16 13.58 -5.35
C MET A 45 6.38 13.90 -6.83
N ASP A 46 5.87 13.08 -7.74
CA ASP A 46 5.94 13.35 -9.20
C ASP A 46 5.13 14.60 -9.54
N GLY A 47 3.87 14.69 -9.09
CA GLY A 47 3.02 15.84 -9.41
C GLY A 47 3.53 17.17 -8.87
N TRP A 48 4.15 17.17 -7.69
CA TRP A 48 4.73 18.37 -7.10
C TRP A 48 6.08 18.72 -7.72
N MET A 49 6.93 17.73 -7.99
CA MET A 49 8.24 17.94 -8.58
C MET A 49 8.14 18.37 -10.05
N ASP A 50 7.31 17.71 -10.85
CA ASP A 50 7.07 18.08 -12.25
C ASP A 50 6.39 19.46 -12.33
N GLY A 51 5.32 19.67 -11.56
CA GLY A 51 4.60 20.95 -11.60
C GLY A 51 5.43 22.15 -11.12
N TRP A 52 6.31 21.94 -10.13
CA TRP A 52 7.22 22.98 -9.66
C TRP A 52 8.37 23.23 -10.64
N MET A 53 8.95 22.17 -11.20
CA MET A 53 10.08 22.26 -12.11
C MET A 53 9.66 22.86 -13.46
N ASP A 54 8.52 22.45 -14.01
CA ASP A 54 7.94 23.00 -15.23
C ASP A 54 7.55 24.47 -15.03
N GLY A 55 6.82 24.79 -13.95
CA GLY A 55 6.40 26.15 -13.67
C GLY A 55 7.58 27.11 -13.42
N TRP A 56 8.67 26.62 -12.84
CA TRP A 56 9.88 27.42 -12.62
C TRP A 56 10.70 27.58 -13.90
N MET A 57 10.83 26.54 -14.73
CA MET A 57 11.50 26.62 -16.03
C MET A 57 10.75 27.54 -17.00
N ASP A 58 9.43 27.38 -17.11
CA ASP A 58 8.59 28.19 -17.99
C ASP A 58 8.61 29.65 -17.55
N GLY A 59 8.41 29.93 -16.26
CA GLY A 59 8.47 31.30 -15.74
C GLY A 59 9.85 31.97 -15.88
N LEU A 60 10.93 31.18 -15.80
CA LEU A 60 12.29 31.68 -16.02
C LEU A 60 12.56 31.95 -17.51
N MET A 61 12.11 31.07 -18.42
CA MET A 61 12.26 31.25 -19.86
C MET A 61 11.44 32.43 -20.37
N ASP A 62 10.18 32.56 -19.94
CA ASP A 62 9.30 33.66 -20.32
C ASP A 62 9.87 35.00 -19.84
N GLY A 63 10.36 35.07 -18.60
CA GLY A 63 11.00 36.27 -18.07
C GLY A 63 12.32 36.65 -18.75
N TRP A 64 13.02 35.70 -19.39
CA TRP A 64 14.22 35.94 -20.17
C TRP A 64 13.94 36.33 -21.62
N MET A 65 12.85 35.83 -22.21
CA MET A 65 12.45 36.18 -23.58
C MET A 65 11.71 37.52 -23.67
N ASP A 66 10.97 37.91 -22.63
CA ASP A 66 10.24 39.18 -22.56
C ASP A 66 11.09 40.36 -22.04
N GLY A 67 12.39 40.14 -21.77
CA GLY A 67 13.35 41.13 -21.22
C GLY A 67 14.25 41.81 -22.26
#